data_AF-A0A3A9JL34-F1
#
_entry.id   AF-A0A3A9JL34-F1
#
_cell.length_a   1.000
_cell.length_b   1.000
_cell.length_c   1.000
_cell.angle_alpha   90.00
_cell.angle_beta   90.00
_cell.angle_gamma   90.00
#
_symmetry.space_group_name_H-M   'P 1'
#
loop_
_entity.id
_entity.type
_entity.pdbx_description
1 polymer ?
#
loop_
_entity_poly.entity_id
_entity_poly.type
_entity_poly.pdbx_seq_one_letter_code
_entity_poly.pdbx_strand_id
1 'polypeptide(L)'
;MRNTPQPIGLGPHLTGLPGVIWLRRGGSDEPVVIAVTPSMRPEPNRMTTLMLEPLVMQISGGLYQDEFTKVSSWIMANRDLIDLVWEGEIKTLEEASSRVRKAPAPGWR
;
A
#
# COMPACT_ATOMS: atom_id res chain seq x y z
N MET A 1 -23.95 3.98 10.55
CA MET A 1 -23.06 3.70 9.40
C MET A 1 -21.65 4.10 9.83
N ARG A 2 -20.68 3.18 9.90
CA ARG A 2 -19.29 3.56 10.16
C ARG A 2 -18.80 4.32 8.93
N ASN A 3 -18.46 5.60 9.08
CA ASN A 3 -17.88 6.41 8.02
C ASN A 3 -16.43 5.95 7.86
N THR A 4 -16.20 4.92 7.05
CA THR A 4 -14.86 4.40 6.83
C THR A 4 -14.05 5.50 6.15
N PRO A 5 -12.94 5.95 6.76
CA PRO A 5 -12.14 7.03 6.18
C PRO A 5 -11.71 6.66 4.75
N GLN A 6 -11.80 7.61 3.81
CA GLN A 6 -11.37 7.36 2.43
C GLN A 6 -9.91 6.89 2.41
N PRO A 7 -9.60 5.84 1.64
CA PRO A 7 -8.23 5.37 1.48
C PRO A 7 -7.38 6.40 0.72
N ILE A 8 -6.09 6.43 1.02
CA ILE A 8 -5.09 7.26 0.34
C ILE A 8 -4.47 6.43 -0.78
N GLY A 9 -4.60 6.90 -2.03
CA GLY A 9 -4.03 6.26 -3.21
C GLY A 9 -2.67 6.86 -3.59
N LEU A 10 -1.62 6.05 -3.53
CA LEU A 10 -0.26 6.41 -3.95
C LEU A 10 0.02 5.86 -5.34
N GLY A 11 0.09 6.75 -6.32
CA GLY A 11 0.28 6.38 -7.72
C GLY A 11 1.74 6.04 -8.10
N PRO A 12 1.95 5.52 -9.32
CA PRO A 12 3.27 5.12 -9.82
C PRO A 12 4.38 6.18 -9.72
N HIS A 13 4.03 7.45 -9.89
CA HIS A 13 4.98 8.56 -9.81
C HIS A 13 5.55 8.76 -8.39
N LEU A 14 4.80 8.36 -7.35
CA LEU A 14 5.20 8.41 -5.95
C LEU A 14 5.90 7.12 -5.51
N THR A 15 5.37 5.97 -5.94
CA THR A 15 5.81 4.66 -5.45
C THR A 15 6.90 4.02 -6.30
N GLY A 16 7.04 4.40 -7.58
CA GLY A 16 7.89 3.70 -8.54
C GLY A 16 7.39 2.30 -8.93
N LEU A 17 6.15 1.95 -8.57
CA LEU A 17 5.50 0.67 -8.88
C LEU A 17 4.55 0.83 -10.08
N PRO A 18 4.23 -0.26 -10.82
CA PRO A 18 3.38 -0.17 -12.02
C PRO A 18 1.91 0.14 -11.73
N GLY A 19 1.48 0.18 -10.46
CA GLY A 19 0.09 0.38 -10.06
C GLY A 19 -0.08 1.40 -8.92
N VAL A 20 -1.32 1.53 -8.45
CA VAL A 20 -1.67 2.37 -7.29
C VAL A 20 -1.66 1.51 -6.03
N ILE A 21 -0.99 2.01 -4.99
CA ILE A 21 -1.05 1.46 -3.64
C ILE A 21 -2.12 2.21 -2.85
N TRP A 22 -3.09 1.49 -2.32
CA TRP A 22 -4.18 2.03 -1.52
C TRP A 22 -3.93 1.74 -0.05
N LEU A 23 -3.72 2.80 0.72
CA LEU A 23 -3.58 2.74 2.17
C LEU A 23 -4.91 3.09 2.81
N ARG A 24 -5.44 2.19 3.64
CA ARG A 24 -6.64 2.46 4.43
C ARG A 24 -6.27 2.69 5.88
N ARG A 25 -7.11 3.43 6.58
CA ARG A 25 -7.06 3.50 8.05
C ARG A 25 -7.73 2.25 8.62
N GLY A 26 -7.27 1.86 9.79
CA GLY A 26 -7.74 0.65 10.46
C GLY A 26 -8.35 0.92 11.82
N GLY A 27 -8.59 -0.16 12.54
CA GLY A 27 -8.82 -0.16 13.98
C GLY A 27 -7.77 -1.01 14.67
N SER A 28 -7.60 -0.82 15.98
CA SER A 28 -6.57 -1.47 16.80
C SER A 28 -6.66 -3.00 16.86
N ASP A 29 -7.76 -3.59 16.40
CA ASP A 29 -8.05 -5.04 16.44
C ASP A 29 -8.11 -5.67 15.03
N GLU A 30 -7.70 -4.92 14.00
CA GLU A 30 -7.61 -5.43 12.62
C GLU A 30 -6.14 -5.54 12.19
N PRO A 31 -5.78 -6.52 11.35
CA PRO A 31 -4.47 -6.54 10.74
C PRO A 31 -4.33 -5.40 9.72
N VAL A 32 -3.12 -4.86 9.60
CA VAL A 32 -2.81 -3.85 8.59
C VAL A 32 -2.96 -4.48 7.20
N VAL A 33 -3.74 -3.82 6.35
CA VAL A 33 -4.04 -4.30 4.99
C VAL A 33 -3.78 -3.20 3.98
N ILE A 34 -3.06 -3.56 2.91
CA ILE A 34 -2.80 -2.72 1.74
C ILE A 34 -3.51 -3.31 0.53
N ALA A 35 -4.08 -2.45 -0.30
CA ALA A 35 -4.61 -2.86 -1.59
C ALA A 35 -3.75 -2.33 -2.74
N VAL A 36 -3.68 -3.08 -3.84
CA VAL A 36 -2.93 -2.74 -5.04
C VAL A 36 -3.85 -2.88 -6.24
N THR A 37 -3.91 -1.86 -7.10
CA THR A 37 -4.57 -1.96 -8.40
C THR A 37 -3.55 -1.71 -9.52
N PRO A 38 -3.54 -2.51 -10.59
CA PRO A 38 -2.62 -2.32 -11.71
C PRO A 38 -2.94 -1.06 -12.52
N SER A 39 -4.19 -0.59 -12.50
CA SER A 39 -4.60 0.64 -13.18
C SER A 39 -4.66 1.82 -12.21
N MET A 40 -4.59 3.03 -12.78
CA MET A 40 -4.75 4.31 -12.05
C MET A 40 -6.18 4.55 -11.54
N ARG A 41 -7.13 3.65 -11.84
CA ARG A 41 -8.52 3.74 -11.41
C ARG A 41 -8.79 2.72 -10.31
N PRO A 42 -9.60 3.05 -9.28
CA PRO A 42 -10.06 2.08 -8.31
C PRO A 42 -10.95 1.06 -9.03
N GLU A 43 -10.38 -0.12 -9.30
CA GLU A 43 -11.06 -1.26 -9.92
C GLU A 43 -11.15 -2.40 -8.91
N PRO A 44 -12.26 -2.52 -8.16
CA PRO A 44 -12.38 -3.52 -7.09
C PRO A 44 -12.11 -4.95 -7.55
N ASN A 45 -12.51 -5.29 -8.78
CA ASN A 45 -12.34 -6.63 -9.36
C ASN A 45 -10.89 -6.95 -9.77
N ARG A 46 -10.01 -5.95 -9.83
CA ARG A 46 -8.58 -6.12 -10.13
C ARG A 46 -7.69 -5.78 -8.94
N MET A 47 -8.29 -5.67 -7.76
CA MET A 47 -7.60 -5.32 -6.54
C MET A 47 -6.93 -6.56 -5.94
N THR A 48 -5.63 -6.47 -5.74
CA THR A 48 -4.89 -7.42 -4.92
C THR A 48 -4.79 -6.87 -3.52
N THR A 49 -5.11 -7.68 -2.52
CA THR A 49 -5.06 -7.28 -1.11
C THR A 49 -3.92 -8.01 -0.43
N LEU A 50 -3.09 -7.26 0.28
CA LEU A 50 -1.93 -7.73 1.02
C LEU A 50 -2.13 -7.47 2.51
N MET A 51 -1.93 -8.50 3.32
CA MET A 51 -1.90 -8.40 4.78
C MET A 51 -0.44 -8.28 5.26
N LEU A 52 -0.23 -7.48 6.30
CA LEU A 52 1.08 -7.14 6.83
C LEU A 52 1.27 -7.71 8.25
N GLU A 53 1.86 -8.89 8.39
CA GLU A 53 2.27 -9.46 9.70
C GLU A 53 3.43 -10.45 9.56
N PRO A 54 4.44 -10.38 10.45
CA PRO A 54 5.85 -10.02 10.18
C PRO A 54 6.37 -10.16 8.72
N LEU A 55 5.74 -11.01 7.90
CA LEU A 55 5.87 -11.16 6.47
C LEU A 55 4.70 -10.46 5.73
N VAL A 56 4.91 -10.12 4.45
CA VAL A 56 3.84 -9.66 3.57
C VAL A 56 3.16 -10.87 2.96
N MET A 57 1.83 -10.96 3.04
CA MET A 57 1.05 -12.07 2.50
C MET A 57 -0.06 -11.58 1.57
N GLN A 58 -0.25 -12.23 0.43
CA GLN A 58 -1.39 -11.94 -0.46
C GLN A 58 -2.63 -12.70 0.01
N ILE A 59 -3.69 -11.96 0.37
CA ILE A 59 -4.95 -12.54 0.89
C ILE A 59 -6.04 -12.65 -0.19
N SER A 60 -5.97 -11.82 -1.23
CA SER A 60 -6.89 -11.87 -2.38
C SER A 60 -6.24 -11.28 -3.63
N GLY A 61 -6.74 -11.64 -4.81
CA GLY A 61 -6.21 -11.17 -6.09
C GLY A 61 -5.00 -12.00 -6.55
N GLY A 62 -4.08 -11.38 -7.29
CA GLY A 62 -3.02 -12.09 -7.99
C GLY A 62 -1.96 -11.16 -8.58
N LEU A 63 -0.97 -10.76 -7.78
CA LEU A 63 0.26 -10.16 -8.32
C LEU A 63 1.17 -11.26 -8.89
N TYR A 64 1.83 -10.98 -10.01
CA TYR A 64 2.90 -11.84 -10.48
C TYR A 64 4.08 -11.80 -9.50
N GLN A 65 4.90 -12.86 -9.45
CA GLN A 65 5.98 -12.99 -8.46
C GLN A 65 6.94 -11.79 -8.42
N ASP A 66 7.33 -11.25 -9.59
CA ASP A 66 8.19 -10.07 -9.68
C ASP A 66 7.51 -8.80 -9.15
N GLU A 67 6.22 -8.65 -9.41
CA GLU A 67 5.43 -7.52 -8.90
C GLU A 67 5.25 -7.63 -7.39
N PHE A 68 4.92 -8.82 -6.89
CA PHE A 68 4.81 -9.10 -5.47
C PHE A 68 6.12 -8.80 -4.73
N THR A 69 7.26 -9.16 -5.32
CA THR A 69 8.60 -8.88 -4.76
C THR A 69 8.86 -7.37 -4.67
N LYS A 70 8.55 -6.62 -5.73
CA LYS A 70 8.69 -5.15 -5.75
C LYS A 70 7.77 -4.47 -4.75
N VAL A 71 6.50 -4.88 -4.70
CA VAL A 71 5.51 -4.33 -3.76
C VAL A 71 5.93 -4.65 -2.33
N SER A 72 6.34 -5.88 -2.02
CA SER A 72 6.78 -6.26 -0.68
C SER A 72 8.02 -5.47 -0.25
N SER A 73 8.99 -5.28 -1.15
CA SER A 73 10.18 -4.46 -0.88
C SER A 73 9.82 -3.00 -0.60
N TRP A 74 8.88 -2.44 -1.37
CA TRP A 74 8.35 -1.10 -1.14
C TRP A 74 7.61 -0.99 0.20
N ILE A 75 6.81 -2.00 0.57
CA ILE A 75 6.10 -2.07 1.85
C ILE A 75 7.10 -2.03 3.00
N MET A 76 8.14 -2.86 2.95
CA MET A 76 9.18 -2.87 3.99
C MET A 76 9.89 -1.53 4.12
N ALA A 77 10.21 -0.88 2.99
CA ALA A 77 10.88 0.42 2.98
C ALA A 77 9.99 1.58 3.50
N ASN A 78 8.67 1.40 3.51
CA ASN A 78 7.66 2.40 3.87
C ASN A 78 6.81 1.98 5.08
N ARG A 79 7.28 1.04 5.91
CA ARG A 79 6.47 0.49 7.02
C ARG A 79 5.98 1.58 7.97
N ASP A 80 6.86 2.49 8.37
CA ASP A 80 6.50 3.61 9.26
C ASP A 80 5.39 4.50 8.66
N LEU A 81 5.43 4.77 7.35
CA LEU A 81 4.38 5.53 6.67
C LEU A 81 3.04 4.79 6.70
N ILE A 82 3.07 3.48 6.44
CA ILE A 82 1.87 2.64 6.43
C ILE A 82 1.24 2.63 7.82
N ASP A 83 2.05 2.46 8.87
CA ASP A 83 1.58 2.43 10.26
C ASP A 83 1.01 3.81 10.67
N LEU A 84 1.64 4.93 10.28
CA LEU A 84 1.10 6.28 10.51
C LEU A 84 -0.24 6.52 9.81
N VAL A 85 -0.44 5.97 8.60
CA VAL A 85 -1.75 6.04 7.93
C VAL A 85 -2.74 5.13 8.66
N TRP A 86 -2.34 3.94 9.06
CA TRP A 86 -3.19 2.95 9.73
C TRP A 86 -3.78 3.50 11.03
N GLU A 87 -2.94 4.10 11.88
CA GLU A 87 -3.31 4.76 13.14
C GLU A 87 -4.06 6.09 12.94
N GLY A 88 -4.12 6.57 11.70
CA GLY A 88 -4.84 7.80 11.35
C GLY A 88 -4.09 9.09 11.66
N GLU A 89 -2.79 9.03 11.94
CA GLU A 89 -1.90 10.19 12.08
C GLU A 89 -1.72 10.92 10.74
N ILE A 90 -1.62 10.17 9.64
CA ILE A 90 -1.62 10.73 8.28
C ILE A 90 -3.02 10.62 7.69
N LYS A 91 -3.57 11.75 7.25
CA LYS A 91 -4.96 11.83 6.80
C LYS A 91 -5.14 12.25 5.35
N THR A 92 -4.11 12.80 4.72
CA THR A 92 -4.20 13.36 3.37
C THR A 92 -3.16 12.75 2.43
N LEU A 93 -3.45 12.83 1.13
CA LEU A 93 -2.49 12.45 0.10
C LEU A 93 -1.21 13.28 0.16
N GLU A 94 -1.31 14.57 0.49
CA GLU A 94 -0.16 15.49 0.60
C GLU A 94 0.80 15.06 1.71
N GLU A 95 0.27 14.77 2.90
CA GLU A 95 1.04 14.27 4.04
C GLU A 95 1.73 12.92 3.75
N ALA A 96 1.05 12.03 3.03
CA ALA A 96 1.63 10.76 2.62
C ALA A 96 2.71 10.95 1.54
N SER A 97 2.47 11.84 0.58
CA SER A 97 3.38 12.11 -0.55
C SER A 97 4.70 12.75 -0.11
N SER A 98 4.72 13.51 0.98
CA SER A 98 5.95 14.08 1.53
C SER A 98 6.85 13.06 2.24
N ARG A 99 6.33 11.87 2.57
CA ARG A 99 7.04 10.83 3.33
C ARG A 99 7.32 9.55 2.56
N VAL A 100 6.55 9.30 1.50
CA VAL A 100 6.68 8.08 0.69
C VAL A 100 8.03 7.99 0.01
N ARG A 101 8.64 6.81 0.12
CA ARG A 101 9.86 6.42 -0.60
C ARG A 101 9.47 5.63 -1.84
N LYS A 102 10.17 5.88 -2.95
CA LYS A 102 10.04 5.06 -4.16
C LYS A 102 10.57 3.65 -3.91
N ALA A 103 10.07 2.69 -4.68
CA ALA A 103 10.56 1.33 -4.66
C ALA A 103 12.06 1.36 -5.00
N PRO A 104 12.90 0.63 -4.24
CA PRO A 104 14.31 0.54 -4.56
C PRO A 104 14.47 0.02 -5.99
N ALA A 105 15.40 0.64 -6.74
CA ALA A 105 15.72 0.16 -8.08
C ALA A 105 16.13 -1.32 -8.00
N PRO A 106 15.72 -2.17 -8.97
CA PRO A 106 16.17 -3.55 -9.00
C PRO A 106 17.70 -3.58 -9.09
N GLY A 107 18.37 -4.00 -8.02
CA GLY A 107 19.83 -4.06 -7.94
C GLY A 107 20.47 -3.55 -6.65
N TRP A 108 19.73 -2.98 -5.70
CA TRP A 108 20.30 -2.63 -4.39
C TRP A 108 20.50 -3.89 -3.54
N ARG A 109 21.74 -4.38 -3.49
CA ARG A 109 22.31 -5.26 -2.46
C ARG A 109 23.55 -4.59 -1.90
#